data_AF-A0A7K0FF94-F1
#
_entry.id   AF-A0A7K0FF94-F1
#
_cell.length_a   1.000
_cell.length_b   1.000
_cell.length_c   1.000
_cell.angle_alpha   90.00
_cell.angle_beta   90.00
_cell.angle_gamma   90.00
#
_symmetry.space_group_name_H-M   'P 1'
#
loop_
_entity.id
_entity.type
_entity.pdbx_description
1 polymer ?
#
loop_
_entity_poly.entity_id
_entity_poly.type
_entity_poly.pdbx_seq_one_letter_code
_entity_poly.pdbx_strand_id
1 'polypeptide(L)'
;MEPKLISRLDNIVGKKFNYKGKNVTIDKYKVVNSTNVVVFFPQPKNMLISEVEDFLDSLFQPLEKEKTETQVMIPQQQLVAFEPTKDNEKIKTTLLETLEKVKADPGYLPQASTICDVVGQFVAIQKNEIQMLSLIKKFK
;
A
#
# COMPACT_ATOMS: atom_id res chain seq x y z
N MET A 1 22.89 -32.74 9.32
CA MET A 1 22.42 -31.34 9.27
C MET A 1 22.95 -30.65 10.51
N GLU A 2 23.61 -29.49 10.38
CA GLU A 2 24.20 -28.82 11.53
C GLU A 2 23.13 -28.34 12.53
N PRO A 3 23.38 -28.45 13.85
CA PRO A 3 22.42 -28.02 14.88
C PRO A 3 22.10 -26.52 14.81
N LYS A 4 23.02 -25.69 14.31
CA LYS A 4 22.79 -24.25 14.09
C LYS A 4 21.75 -23.99 13.01
N LEU A 5 21.71 -24.81 11.97
CA LEU A 5 20.79 -24.64 10.84
C LEU A 5 19.35 -24.97 11.21
N ILE A 6 19.18 -26.01 12.03
CA ILE A 6 17.88 -26.45 12.55
C ILE A 6 17.28 -25.33 13.41
N SER A 7 18.05 -24.75 14.33
CA SER A 7 17.59 -23.62 15.15
C SER A 7 17.20 -22.40 14.32
N ARG A 8 17.89 -22.12 13.20
CA ARG A 8 17.49 -21.03 12.29
C ARG A 8 16.17 -21.35 11.58
N LEU A 9 15.98 -22.58 11.12
CA LEU A 9 14.74 -23.03 10.47
C LEU A 9 13.54 -23.03 11.44
N ASP A 10 13.73 -23.46 12.68
CA ASP A 10 12.68 -23.39 13.71
C ASP A 10 12.27 -21.95 14.01
N ASN A 11 13.23 -21.02 13.99
CA ASN A 11 12.98 -19.61 14.24
C ASN A 11 12.24 -18.88 13.12
N ILE A 12 12.21 -19.40 11.90
CA ILE A 12 11.50 -18.77 10.77
C ILE A 12 10.11 -19.36 10.52
N VAL A 13 9.81 -20.53 11.09
CA VAL A 13 8.47 -21.14 11.01
C VAL A 13 7.43 -20.22 11.64
N GLY A 14 6.32 -20.02 10.93
CA GLY A 14 5.22 -19.12 11.30
C GLY A 14 5.48 -17.63 11.06
N LYS A 15 6.69 -17.25 10.62
CA LYS A 15 7.03 -15.85 10.34
C LYS A 15 6.86 -15.51 8.85
N LYS A 16 6.61 -14.23 8.60
CA LYS A 16 6.46 -13.66 7.25
C LYS A 16 7.78 -13.03 6.83
N PHE A 17 8.27 -13.42 5.66
CA PHE A 17 9.49 -12.88 5.06
C PHE A 17 9.20 -12.41 3.65
N ASN A 18 9.99 -11.44 3.18
CA ASN A 18 10.01 -11.10 1.76
C ASN A 18 11.09 -11.94 1.09
N TYR A 19 10.71 -12.77 0.13
CA TYR A 19 11.62 -13.61 -0.65
C TYR A 19 11.37 -13.36 -2.14
N LYS A 20 12.40 -12.89 -2.85
CA LYS A 20 12.33 -12.55 -4.29
C LYS A 20 11.16 -11.62 -4.63
N GLY A 21 10.94 -10.60 -3.80
CA GLY A 21 9.87 -9.62 -3.98
C GLY A 21 8.47 -10.10 -3.55
N LYS A 22 8.29 -11.36 -3.15
CA LYS A 22 7.00 -11.89 -2.67
C LYS A 22 7.00 -12.06 -1.16
N ASN A 23 5.92 -11.64 -0.51
CA ASN A 23 5.70 -11.93 0.91
C ASN A 23 5.33 -13.41 1.07
N VAL A 24 6.28 -14.20 1.56
CA VAL A 24 6.09 -15.62 1.84
C VAL A 24 5.92 -15.82 3.35
N THR A 25 4.96 -16.66 3.72
CA THR A 25 4.84 -17.17 5.09
C THR A 25 5.43 -18.56 5.08
N ILE A 26 6.38 -18.82 5.98
CA ILE A 26 6.98 -20.15 6.09
C ILE A 26 6.13 -20.94 7.07
N ASP A 27 5.31 -21.85 6.57
CA ASP A 27 4.34 -22.58 7.38
C ASP A 27 5.02 -23.70 8.16
N LYS A 28 5.86 -24.49 7.47
CA LYS A 28 6.58 -25.65 8.02
C LYS A 28 7.84 -25.91 7.18
N TYR A 29 8.75 -26.70 7.71
CA TYR A 29 9.80 -27.33 6.91
C TYR A 29 9.87 -28.83 7.24
N LYS A 30 10.32 -29.63 6.28
CA LYS A 30 10.54 -31.07 6.44
C LYS A 30 11.88 -31.44 5.84
N VAL A 31 12.72 -32.09 6.64
CA VAL A 31 13.92 -32.77 6.14
C VAL A 31 13.47 -34.11 5.58
N VAL A 32 13.66 -34.33 4.28
CA VAL A 32 13.21 -35.57 3.62
C VAL A 32 14.33 -36.61 3.65
N ASN A 33 15.55 -36.20 3.32
CA ASN A 33 16.75 -37.03 3.30
C ASN A 33 17.93 -36.26 3.93
N SER A 34 19.08 -36.91 4.11
CA SER A 34 20.32 -36.32 4.62
C SER A 34 20.87 -35.13 3.82
N THR A 35 20.29 -34.85 2.65
CA THR A 35 20.73 -33.83 1.68
C THR A 35 19.66 -32.84 1.26
N ASN A 36 18.37 -33.09 1.56
CA ASN A 36 17.25 -32.31 1.02
C ASN A 36 16.33 -31.81 2.12
N VAL A 37 15.93 -30.54 2.01
CA VAL A 37 14.98 -29.87 2.89
C VAL A 37 13.87 -29.27 2.05
N VAL A 38 12.63 -29.59 2.42
CA VAL A 38 11.43 -29.02 1.82
C VAL A 38 10.91 -27.92 2.74
N VAL A 39 10.84 -26.70 2.23
CA VAL A 39 10.25 -25.55 2.92
C VAL A 39 8.85 -25.33 2.37
N PHE A 40 7.86 -25.32 3.26
CA PHE A 40 6.45 -25.14 2.92
C PHE A 40 6.08 -23.66 3.08
N PHE A 41 5.74 -23.06 1.95
CA PHE A 41 5.06 -21.78 1.78
C PHE A 41 3.96 -22.04 0.72
N PRO A 42 3.17 -21.06 0.21
CA PRO A 42 2.05 -21.33 -0.70
C PRO A 42 2.37 -22.24 -1.91
N GLN A 43 3.65 -22.34 -2.29
CA GLN A 43 4.18 -23.40 -3.14
C GLN A 43 5.37 -24.07 -2.42
N PRO A 44 5.29 -25.36 -2.01
CA PRO A 44 6.41 -26.04 -1.36
C PRO A 44 7.63 -26.10 -2.26
N LYS A 45 8.80 -25.76 -1.73
CA LYS A 45 10.06 -25.80 -2.47
C LYS A 45 11.01 -26.81 -1.85
N ASN A 46 11.48 -27.74 -2.67
CA ASN A 46 12.54 -28.66 -2.32
C ASN A 46 13.89 -28.01 -2.61
N MET A 47 14.81 -28.03 -1.66
CA MET A 47 16.12 -27.42 -1.76
C MET A 47 17.18 -28.34 -1.16
N LEU A 48 18.40 -28.24 -1.68
CA LEU A 48 19.54 -28.93 -1.09
C LEU A 48 19.94 -28.26 0.23
N ILE A 49 20.48 -29.01 1.19
CA ILE A 49 20.93 -28.47 2.48
C ILE A 49 21.94 -27.34 2.30
N SER A 50 22.82 -27.43 1.29
CA SER A 50 23.78 -26.37 0.97
C SER A 50 23.09 -25.06 0.54
N GLU A 51 21.95 -25.15 -0.14
CA GLU A 51 21.18 -23.98 -0.60
C GLU A 51 20.31 -23.39 0.51
N VAL A 52 20.13 -24.12 1.64
CA VAL A 52 19.34 -23.63 2.77
C VAL A 52 20.05 -22.47 3.45
N GLU A 53 21.38 -22.48 3.55
CA GLU A 53 22.13 -21.35 4.12
C GLU A 53 21.94 -20.08 3.30
N ASP A 54 22.17 -20.17 1.98
CA ASP A 54 21.96 -19.06 1.05
C ASP A 54 20.50 -18.58 1.06
N PHE A 55 19.55 -19.51 1.14
CA PHE A 55 18.13 -19.18 1.28
C PHE A 55 17.88 -18.39 2.56
N LEU A 56 18.34 -18.87 3.71
CA LEU A 56 18.16 -18.20 4.98
C LEU A 56 18.78 -16.81 4.95
N ASP A 57 20.00 -16.67 4.45
CA ASP A 57 20.67 -15.39 4.39
C ASP A 57 19.96 -14.41 3.43
N SER A 58 19.40 -14.90 2.33
CA SER A 58 18.56 -14.08 1.44
C SER A 58 17.24 -13.59 2.07
N LEU A 59 16.76 -14.22 3.15
CA LEU A 59 15.59 -13.74 3.91
C LEU A 59 15.93 -12.62 4.88
N PHE A 60 17.21 -12.52 5.30
CA PHE A 60 17.67 -11.54 6.30
C PHE A 60 18.50 -10.41 5.69
N GLN A 61 18.95 -10.52 4.44
CA GLN A 61 19.61 -9.43 3.74
C GLN A 61 18.63 -8.27 3.50
N PRO A 62 18.94 -7.04 3.94
CA PRO A 62 18.23 -5.87 3.48
C PRO A 62 18.60 -5.67 2.01
N LEU A 63 17.74 -6.14 1.10
CA LEU A 63 17.93 -5.87 -0.31
C LEU A 63 17.75 -4.36 -0.55
N GLU A 64 18.81 -3.73 -1.07
CA GLU A 64 18.69 -2.50 -1.84
C GLU A 64 17.52 -2.69 -2.80
N LYS A 65 16.65 -1.69 -2.85
CA LYS A 65 15.43 -1.69 -3.66
C LYS A 65 15.81 -1.87 -5.13
N GLU A 66 15.99 -3.11 -5.58
CA GLU A 66 15.83 -3.43 -6.97
C GLU A 66 14.41 -3.00 -7.31
N LYS A 67 14.31 -2.09 -8.27
CA LYS A 67 13.07 -1.60 -8.84
C LYS A 67 12.41 -2.72 -9.63
N THR A 68 12.15 -3.86 -9.01
CA THR A 68 11.22 -4.83 -9.56
C THR A 68 9.85 -4.29 -9.20
N GLU A 69 9.15 -3.79 -10.21
CA GLU A 69 7.75 -3.41 -10.16
C GLU A 69 6.93 -4.62 -9.72
N THR A 70 6.95 -4.91 -8.43
CA THR A 70 5.98 -5.80 -7.84
C THR A 70 4.70 -5.01 -7.88
N GLN A 71 3.82 -5.36 -8.83
CA GLN A 71 2.41 -5.04 -8.75
C GLN A 71 1.88 -5.73 -7.48
N VAL A 72 2.12 -5.10 -6.34
CA VAL A 72 1.33 -5.35 -5.15
C VAL A 72 -0.06 -4.95 -5.61
N MET A 73 -0.93 -5.95 -5.82
CA MET A 73 -2.37 -5.75 -5.76
C MET A 73 -2.74 -5.35 -4.32
N ILE A 74 -2.26 -4.18 -3.89
CA ILE A 74 -3.17 -3.24 -3.27
C ILE A 74 -4.25 -3.12 -4.35
N PRO A 75 -5.55 -3.16 -4.04
CA PRO A 75 -6.45 -2.37 -4.86
C PRO A 75 -5.88 -0.94 -4.71
N GLN A 76 -4.91 -0.58 -5.56
CA GLN A 76 -4.89 0.72 -6.14
C GLN A 76 -6.31 0.78 -6.71
N GLN A 77 -7.23 1.30 -5.89
CA GLN A 77 -7.98 2.44 -6.35
C GLN A 77 -6.91 3.23 -7.08
N GLN A 78 -6.84 3.06 -8.40
CA GLN A 78 -6.24 4.04 -9.26
C GLN A 78 -6.92 5.28 -8.75
N LEU A 79 -6.23 6.00 -7.86
CA LEU A 79 -6.57 7.36 -7.54
C LEU A 79 -6.42 7.94 -8.92
N VAL A 80 -7.55 8.02 -9.63
CA VAL A 80 -7.64 8.70 -10.90
C VAL A 80 -7.00 10.02 -10.53
N ALA A 81 -5.81 10.26 -11.07
CA ALA A 81 -5.07 11.46 -10.77
C ALA A 81 -5.97 12.59 -11.27
N PHE A 82 -6.81 13.08 -10.37
CA PHE A 82 -7.78 14.09 -10.68
C PHE A 82 -6.98 15.35 -10.56
N GLU A 83 -6.46 15.79 -11.70
CA GLU A 83 -5.85 17.10 -11.78
C GLU A 83 -6.87 18.11 -11.25
N PRO A 84 -6.50 18.95 -10.27
CA PRO A 84 -7.40 19.97 -9.78
C PRO A 84 -7.94 20.78 -10.96
N THR A 85 -9.25 20.84 -11.10
CA THR A 85 -9.85 21.68 -12.13
C THR A 85 -9.54 23.14 -11.81
N LYS A 86 -9.58 24.01 -12.83
CA LYS A 86 -9.44 25.47 -12.62
C LYS A 86 -10.46 26.01 -11.60
N ASP A 87 -11.61 25.35 -11.46
CA ASP A 87 -12.63 25.73 -10.48
C ASP A 87 -12.23 25.35 -9.04
N ASN A 88 -11.46 24.27 -8.85
CA ASN A 88 -10.91 23.91 -7.53
C ASN A 88 -9.93 24.95 -7.01
N GLU A 89 -9.11 25.50 -7.89
CA GLU A 89 -8.20 26.59 -7.54
C GLU A 89 -8.98 27.84 -7.14
N LYS A 90 -10.02 28.22 -7.90
CA LYS A 90 -10.89 29.35 -7.56
C LYS A 90 -11.57 29.17 -6.21
N ILE A 91 -12.13 27.99 -5.94
CA ILE A 91 -12.78 27.68 -4.65
C ILE A 91 -11.80 27.82 -3.51
N LYS A 92 -10.58 27.28 -3.66
CA LYS A 92 -9.53 27.42 -2.66
C LYS A 92 -9.20 28.89 -2.38
N THR A 93 -9.05 29.71 -3.42
CA THR A 93 -8.79 31.14 -3.27
C THR A 93 -9.95 31.85 -2.56
N THR A 94 -11.20 31.58 -2.96
CA THR A 94 -12.38 32.18 -2.32
C THR A 94 -12.52 31.80 -0.85
N LEU A 95 -12.22 30.55 -0.48
CA LEU A 95 -12.19 30.12 0.92
C LEU A 95 -11.11 30.86 1.72
N LEU A 96 -9.92 31.04 1.14
CA LEU A 96 -8.83 31.78 1.79
C LEU A 96 -9.20 33.25 1.99
N GLU A 97 -9.79 33.91 0.99
CA GLU A 97 -10.30 35.28 1.10
C GLU A 97 -11.41 35.41 2.16
N THR A 98 -12.29 34.40 2.24
CA THR A 98 -13.36 34.34 3.24
C THR A 98 -12.77 34.27 4.65
N LEU A 99 -11.72 33.46 4.85
CA LEU A 99 -11.02 33.37 6.14
C LEU A 99 -10.36 34.70 6.52
N GLU A 100 -9.76 35.41 5.57
CA GLU A 100 -9.18 36.74 5.82
C GLU A 100 -10.25 37.76 6.23
N LYS A 101 -11.40 37.75 5.56
CA LYS A 101 -12.53 38.63 5.90
C LYS A 101 -13.11 38.34 7.28
N VAL A 102 -13.26 37.07 7.66
CA VAL A 102 -13.70 36.69 9.03
C VAL A 102 -12.71 37.15 10.08
N LYS A 103 -11.40 37.09 9.79
CA LYS A 103 -10.36 37.55 10.72
C LYS A 103 -10.40 39.08 10.90
N ALA A 104 -10.73 39.82 9.84
CA ALA A 104 -10.81 41.27 9.86
C ALA A 104 -12.13 41.80 10.43
N ASP A 105 -13.24 41.13 10.17
CA ASP A 105 -14.58 41.53 10.59
C ASP A 105 -15.39 40.32 11.13
N PRO A 106 -15.60 40.23 12.45
CA PRO A 106 -16.46 39.21 13.04
C PRO A 106 -17.92 39.25 12.55
N GLY A 107 -18.40 40.41 12.06
CA GLY A 107 -19.74 40.56 11.47
C GLY A 107 -19.92 39.80 10.16
N TYR A 108 -18.83 39.39 9.52
CA TYR A 108 -18.83 38.61 8.28
C TYR A 108 -19.10 37.10 8.50
N LEU A 109 -19.09 36.63 9.75
CA LEU A 109 -19.29 35.20 10.11
C LEU A 109 -20.52 34.54 9.47
N PRO A 110 -21.72 35.16 9.42
CA PRO A 110 -22.90 34.54 8.80
C PRO A 110 -22.72 34.30 7.30
N GLN A 111 -22.04 35.22 6.61
CA GLN A 111 -21.76 35.12 5.18
C GLN A 111 -20.69 34.07 4.92
N ALA A 112 -19.66 34.00 5.77
CA ALA A 112 -18.64 32.97 5.71
C ALA A 112 -19.22 31.56 5.93
N SER A 113 -20.15 31.39 6.87
CA SER A 113 -20.86 30.12 7.07
C SER A 113 -21.58 29.69 5.79
N THR A 114 -22.33 30.61 5.17
CA THR A 114 -23.05 30.34 3.93
C THR A 114 -22.10 29.95 2.79
N ILE A 115 -20.95 30.61 2.67
CA ILE A 115 -19.93 30.28 1.67
C ILE A 115 -19.36 28.87 1.92
N CYS A 116 -19.04 28.54 3.17
CA CYS A 116 -18.56 27.20 3.54
C CYS A 116 -19.59 26.11 3.22
N ASP A 117 -20.87 26.36 3.47
CA ASP A 117 -21.96 25.41 3.18
C ASP A 117 -22.11 25.16 1.68
N VAL A 118 -22.07 26.23 0.86
CA VAL A 118 -22.13 26.12 -0.60
C VAL A 118 -20.91 25.37 -1.14
N VAL A 119 -19.72 25.65 -0.62
CA VAL A 119 -18.50 24.92 -1.02
C VAL A 119 -18.59 23.44 -0.61
N GLY A 120 -19.14 23.14 0.56
CA GLY A 120 -19.41 21.76 0.99
C GLY A 120 -20.32 21.01 0.01
N GLN A 121 -21.38 21.66 -0.48
CA GLN A 121 -22.24 21.09 -1.53
C GLN A 121 -21.48 20.87 -2.83
N PHE A 122 -20.59 21.78 -3.21
CA PHE A 122 -19.78 21.65 -4.42
C PHE A 122 -18.82 20.45 -4.35
N VAL A 123 -18.16 20.24 -3.21
CA VAL A 123 -17.31 19.06 -2.97
C VAL A 123 -18.12 17.76 -3.07
N ALA A 124 -19.36 17.76 -2.57
CA ALA A 124 -20.24 16.60 -2.70
C ALA A 124 -20.61 16.29 -4.16
N ILE A 125 -20.89 17.32 -4.97
CA ILE A 125 -21.14 17.19 -6.41
C ILE A 125 -19.91 16.58 -7.10
N GLN A 126 -18.71 17.11 -6.85
CA GLN A 126 -17.48 16.59 -7.45
C GLN A 126 -17.18 15.14 -7.06
N LYS A 127 -17.45 14.78 -5.80
CA LYS A 127 -17.33 13.39 -5.34
C LYS A 127 -18.27 12.47 -6.12
N ASN A 128 -19.51 12.89 -6.35
CA ASN A 128 -20.48 12.13 -7.13
C ASN A 128 -20.06 12.00 -8.60
N GLU A 129 -19.53 13.07 -9.20
CA GLU A 129 -19.00 13.03 -10.58
C GLU A 129 -17.83 12.05 -10.72
N ILE A 130 -16.87 12.08 -9.78
CA ILE A 130 -15.74 11.13 -9.76
C ILE A 130 -16.25 9.70 -9.60
N GLN A 131 -17.23 9.46 -8.73
CA GLN A 131 -17.84 8.14 -8.55
C GLN A 131 -18.51 7.67 -9.85
N MET A 132 -19.28 8.54 -10.53
CA MET A 132 -19.91 8.24 -11.81
C MET A 132 -18.87 7.89 -12.89
N LEU A 133 -17.80 8.69 -13.02
CA LEU A 133 -16.71 8.41 -13.95
C LEU A 133 -16.00 7.08 -13.64
N SER A 134 -15.82 6.76 -12.36
CA SER A 134 -15.23 5.48 -11.92
C SER A 134 -16.11 4.28 -12.27
N LEU A 135 -17.45 4.44 -12.24
CA LEU A 135 -18.38 3.40 -12.65
C LEU A 135 -18.34 3.22 -14.17
N ILE A 136 -18.37 4.29 -14.96
CA ILE A 136 -18.30 4.23 -16.43
C ILE A 136 -17.02 3.50 -16.88
N LYS A 137 -15.87 3.79 -16.25
CA LYS A 137 -14.60 3.12 -16.56
C LYS A 137 -14.58 1.62 -16.19
N LYS A 138 -15.42 1.16 -15.27
CA LYS A 138 -15.53 -0.27 -14.90
C LYS A 138 -16.40 -1.07 -15.87
N PHE A 139 -17.23 -0.42 -16.68
CA PHE A 139 -18.11 -1.07 -17.67
C PHE A 139 -17.59 -0.99 -19.11
N LYS A 140 -16.43 -0.37 -19.33
CA LYS A 140 -15.66 -0.43 -20.58
C LYS A 140 -14.56 -1.48 -20.46
#